data_AF-A0A2Z3HEX1-F1
#
_entry.id   AF-A0A2Z3HEX1-F1
#
_cell.length_a   1.000
_cell.length_b   1.000
_cell.length_c   1.000
_cell.angle_alpha   90.00
_cell.angle_beta   90.00
_cell.angle_gamma   90.00
#
_symmetry.space_group_name_H-M   'P 1'
#
loop_
_entity.id
_entity.type
_entity.pdbx_description
1 polymer ?
#
loop_
_entity_poly.entity_id
_entity_poly.type
_entity_poly.pdbx_seq_one_letter_code
_entity_poly.pdbx_strand_id
1 'polypeptide(L)'
;MGLPWSEGTATKKLIGLTDDEVKALLGKPNSSGLDTDGIHTLWIYWEPKWLKPTESSIDRSPTGMFIQLKDGIVRGVQRRPN
;
A
#
# COMPACT_ATOMS: atom_id res chain seq x y z
N MET A 1 1.92 -12.42 10.98
CA MET A 1 2.91 -11.37 10.64
C MET A 1 2.48 -10.07 11.32
N GLY A 2 3.40 -9.33 11.95
CA GLY A 2 3.07 -8.12 12.71
C GLY A 2 2.95 -6.89 11.81
N LEU A 3 1.74 -6.40 11.63
CA LEU A 3 1.42 -5.06 11.13
C LEU A 3 1.30 -4.10 12.33
N PRO A 4 1.47 -2.78 12.15
CA PRO A 4 1.79 -2.06 10.90
C PRO A 4 3.28 -2.14 10.49
N TRP A 5 3.59 -1.95 9.20
CA TRP A 5 4.95 -1.91 8.63
C TRP A 5 5.47 -0.49 8.41
N SER A 6 6.78 -0.24 8.47
CA SER A 6 7.31 1.01 7.88
C SER A 6 7.11 0.99 6.35
N GLU A 7 7.03 2.15 5.71
CA GLU A 7 6.91 2.25 4.24
C GLU A 7 8.04 1.48 3.54
N GLY A 8 9.28 1.63 3.97
CA GLY A 8 10.41 0.86 3.44
C GLY A 8 10.29 -0.66 3.64
N THR A 9 9.63 -1.11 4.71
CA THR A 9 9.35 -2.55 4.91
C THR A 9 8.24 -3.02 3.97
N ALA A 10 7.18 -2.24 3.81
CA ALA A 10 6.09 -2.55 2.90
C ALA A 10 6.56 -2.60 1.44
N THR A 11 7.36 -1.62 1.01
CA THR A 11 8.01 -1.60 -0.32
C THR A 11 8.83 -2.87 -0.55
N LYS A 12 9.71 -3.23 0.39
CA LYS A 12 10.53 -4.46 0.27
C LYS A 12 9.71 -5.74 0.20
N LYS A 13 8.55 -5.78 0.87
CA LYS A 13 7.70 -6.97 0.93
C LYS A 13 6.75 -7.10 -0.26
N LEU A 14 6.30 -5.98 -0.83
CA LEU A 14 5.21 -5.96 -1.79
C LEU A 14 5.67 -5.72 -3.23
N ILE A 15 6.78 -4.99 -3.45
CA ILE A 15 7.27 -4.75 -4.82
C ILE A 15 7.57 -6.07 -5.53
N GLY A 16 7.09 -6.18 -6.78
CA GLY A 16 7.28 -7.36 -7.61
C GLY A 16 6.25 -8.46 -7.38
N LEU A 17 5.44 -8.39 -6.33
CA LEU A 17 4.33 -9.32 -6.13
C LEU A 17 3.23 -9.09 -7.16
N THR A 18 2.54 -10.18 -7.50
CA THR A 18 1.32 -10.15 -8.32
C THR A 18 0.12 -9.68 -7.50
N ASP A 19 -0.95 -9.31 -8.19
CA ASP A 19 -2.20 -8.90 -7.59
C ASP A 19 -2.77 -9.96 -6.63
N ASP A 20 -2.70 -11.24 -6.99
CA ASP A 20 -3.14 -12.36 -6.18
C ASP A 20 -2.27 -12.58 -4.93
N GLU A 21 -0.95 -12.45 -5.06
CA GLU A 21 -0.03 -12.55 -3.93
C GLU A 21 -0.27 -11.41 -2.92
N VAL A 22 -0.51 -10.19 -3.41
CA VAL A 22 -0.85 -9.04 -2.57
C VAL A 22 -2.18 -9.27 -1.87
N LYS A 23 -3.21 -9.75 -2.58
CA LYS A 23 -4.52 -10.05 -1.99
C LYS A 23 -4.44 -11.16 -0.95
N ALA A 24 -3.58 -12.16 -1.14
CA ALA A 24 -3.36 -13.22 -0.16
C ALA A 24 -2.72 -12.67 1.13
N LEU A 25 -1.84 -11.67 1.03
CA LEU A 25 -1.16 -11.06 2.17
C LEU A 25 -2.02 -10.03 2.90
N LEU A 26 -2.76 -9.19 2.16
CA LEU A 26 -3.40 -7.97 2.68
C LEU A 26 -4.94 -8.01 2.59
N GLY A 27 -5.50 -9.04 1.95
CA GLY A 27 -6.91 -9.06 1.60
C GLY A 27 -7.23 -8.18 0.39
N LYS A 28 -8.51 -7.97 0.13
CA LYS A 28 -8.96 -7.12 -0.98
C LYS A 28 -8.74 -5.63 -0.64
N PRO A 29 -8.35 -4.79 -1.61
CA PRO A 29 -8.30 -3.35 -1.41
C PRO A 29 -9.71 -2.80 -1.14
N ASN A 30 -9.80 -1.70 -0.40
CA ASN A 30 -11.07 -0.99 -0.17
C ASN A 30 -11.60 -0.37 -1.47
N SER A 31 -10.69 0.10 -2.33
CA SER A 31 -11.01 0.65 -3.65
C SER A 31 -9.86 0.41 -4.61
N SER A 32 -10.17 0.31 -5.91
CA SER A 32 -9.19 0.22 -6.99
C SER A 32 -9.63 1.09 -8.17
N GLY A 33 -8.70 1.78 -8.82
CA GLY A 33 -8.95 2.57 -10.01
C GLY A 33 -7.67 2.85 -10.80
N LEU A 34 -7.76 3.49 -11.95
CA LEU A 34 -6.56 4.00 -12.63
C LEU A 34 -5.99 5.17 -11.82
N ASP A 35 -4.67 5.23 -11.73
CA ASP A 35 -3.96 6.39 -11.20
C ASP A 35 -4.05 7.58 -12.19
N THR A 36 -3.61 8.75 -11.76
CA THR A 36 -3.65 10.00 -12.53
C THR A 36 -2.87 9.96 -13.85
N ASP A 37 -1.90 9.05 -13.96
CA ASP A 37 -1.15 8.82 -15.20
C ASP A 37 -1.86 7.91 -16.20
N GLY A 38 -2.96 7.25 -15.80
CA GLY A 38 -3.71 6.29 -16.62
C GLY A 38 -2.97 5.01 -16.98
N ILE A 39 -1.74 4.82 -16.48
CA ILE A 39 -0.87 3.68 -16.77
C ILE A 39 -0.92 2.68 -15.62
N HIS A 40 -0.96 3.18 -14.38
CA HIS A 40 -0.97 2.35 -13.19
C HIS A 40 -2.39 2.14 -12.69
N THR A 41 -2.65 0.94 -12.16
CA THR A 41 -3.81 0.72 -11.31
C THR A 41 -3.43 1.08 -9.88
N LEU A 42 -4.15 2.02 -9.29
CA LEU A 42 -4.02 2.41 -7.90
C LEU A 42 -5.00 1.59 -7.03
N TRP A 43 -4.46 0.87 -6.07
CA TRP A 43 -5.21 0.21 -5.00
C TRP A 43 -5.13 1.02 -3.72
N ILE A 44 -6.25 1.12 -3.02
CA ILE A 44 -6.38 1.92 -1.80
C ILE A 44 -6.82 1.02 -0.66
N TYR A 45 -6.05 1.03 0.42
CA TYR A 45 -6.40 0.45 1.70
C TYR A 45 -6.60 1.57 2.72
N TRP A 46 -7.81 1.74 3.25
CA TRP A 46 -8.15 2.82 4.18
C TRP A 46 -7.85 2.48 5.63
N GLU A 47 -7.81 1.19 5.97
CA GLU A 47 -7.66 0.76 7.35
C GLU A 47 -6.34 1.28 7.96
N PRO A 48 -6.39 1.97 9.12
CA PRO A 48 -5.22 2.47 9.83
C PRO A 48 -4.49 1.33 10.56
N LYS A 49 -4.01 0.35 9.78
CA LYS A 49 -3.29 -0.82 10.30
C LYS A 49 -2.09 -1.23 9.44
N TRP A 50 -1.95 -0.69 8.23
CA TRP A 50 -1.01 -1.21 7.25
C TRP A 50 0.37 -0.58 7.39
N LEU A 51 0.43 0.74 7.51
CA LEU A 51 1.68 1.48 7.58
C LEU A 51 1.86 2.21 8.90
N LYS A 52 3.08 2.15 9.44
CA LYS A 52 3.53 2.99 10.55
C LYS A 52 3.72 4.42 10.02
N PRO A 53 3.43 5.43 10.84
CA PRO A 53 3.79 6.81 10.51
C PRO A 53 5.30 6.93 10.29
N THR A 54 5.72 7.93 9.51
CA THR A 54 7.14 8.30 9.42
C THR A 54 7.60 8.88 10.76
N GLU A 55 8.89 8.76 11.09
CA GLU A 55 9.43 9.33 12.34
C GLU A 55 9.22 10.85 12.44
N SER A 56 9.13 11.52 11.29
CA SER A 56 8.84 12.96 11.16
C SER A 56 7.36 13.33 11.24
N SER A 57 6.44 12.37 11.35
CA SER A 57 5.00 12.66 11.30
C SER A 57 4.49 13.25 12.60
N ILE A 58 3.69 14.32 12.48
CA ILE A 58 2.93 14.91 13.60
C ILE A 58 1.80 13.99 14.05
N ASP A 59 1.27 13.15 13.15
CA ASP A 59 0.29 12.12 13.46
C ASP A 59 0.98 10.76 13.57
N ARG A 60 1.00 10.21 14.78
CA ARG A 60 1.68 8.95 15.09
C ARG A 60 0.77 7.73 14.95
N SER A 61 -0.43 7.92 14.43
CA SER A 61 -1.36 6.81 14.20
C SER A 61 -0.92 6.00 12.98
N PRO A 62 -1.05 4.66 13.00
CA PRO A 62 -0.90 3.88 11.79
C PRO A 62 -1.90 4.34 10.72
N THR A 63 -1.57 4.16 9.46
CA THR A 63 -2.39 4.63 8.34
C THR A 63 -2.69 3.53 7.34
N GLY A 64 -3.61 3.87 6.43
CA GLY A 64 -3.80 3.15 5.19
C GLY A 64 -2.58 3.23 4.26
N MET A 65 -2.70 2.57 3.11
CA MET A 65 -1.67 2.57 2.07
C MET A 65 -2.27 2.63 0.67
N PHE A 66 -1.46 3.16 -0.24
CA PHE A 66 -1.65 3.08 -1.66
C PHE A 66 -0.69 2.04 -2.24
N ILE A 67 -1.18 1.22 -3.16
CA ILE A 67 -0.35 0.29 -3.93
C ILE A 67 -0.56 0.60 -5.42
N GLN A 68 0.52 0.88 -6.13
CA GLN A 68 0.50 1.05 -7.57
C GLN A 68 0.87 -0.27 -8.24
N LEU A 69 0.02 -0.73 -9.15
CA LEU A 69 0.25 -1.91 -9.97
C LEU A 69 0.44 -1.51 -11.43
N LYS A 70 1.38 -2.16 -12.10
CA LYS A 70 1.54 -2.12 -13.56
C LYS A 70 1.50 -3.55 -14.07
N ASP A 71 0.61 -3.84 -15.01
CA ASP A 71 0.43 -5.18 -15.57
C ASP A 71 0.17 -6.25 -14.49
N GLY A 72 -0.59 -5.89 -13.45
CA GLY A 72 -0.89 -6.78 -12.32
C GLY A 72 0.25 -6.97 -11.31
N ILE A 73 1.37 -6.26 -11.46
CA ILE A 73 2.55 -6.37 -10.59
C ILE A 73 2.76 -5.08 -9.81
N VAL A 74 3.04 -5.19 -8.50
CA VAL A 74 3.31 -4.02 -7.65
C VAL A 74 4.59 -3.30 -8.08
N ARG A 75 4.46 -1.99 -8.30
CA ARG A 75 5.56 -1.06 -8.65
C ARG A 75 5.79 0.01 -7.60
N GLY A 76 4.79 0.31 -6.77
CA GLY A 76 4.89 1.35 -5.77
C GLY A 76 4.02 1.04 -4.56
N VAL A 77 4.52 1.42 -3.38
CA VAL A 77 3.77 1.42 -2.13
C VAL A 77 4.00 2.77 -1.48
N GLN A 78 2.92 3.43 -1.10
CA GLN A 78 2.99 4.74 -0.48
C GLN A 78 2.02 4.82 0.69
N ARG A 79 2.36 5.67 1.66
CA ARG A 79 1.45 5.98 2.77
C ARG A 79 0.23 6.74 2.26
N ARG A 80 -0.96 6.35 2.74
CA ARG A 80 -2.16 7.19 2.59
C ARG A 80 -2.10 8.33 3.62
N PRO A 81 -2.10 9.60 3.21
CA PRO A 81 -2.27 10.72 4.14
C PRO A 81 -3.60 10.59 4.87
N ASN A 82 -3.64 10.98 6.15
CA ASN A 82 -4.89 11.11 6.90
C ASN A 82 -5.66 12.34 6.43
#